data_AF-A0A7C1ASB2-F1
#
_entry.id   AF-A0A7C1ASB2-F1
#
_cell.length_a   1.000
_cell.length_b   1.000
_cell.length_c   1.000
_cell.angle_alpha   90.00
_cell.angle_beta   90.00
_cell.angle_gamma   90.00
#
_symmetry.space_group_name_H-M   'P 1'
#
loop_
_entity.id
_entity.type
_entity.pdbx_description
1 polymer ?
#
loop_
_entity_poly.entity_id
_entity_poly.type
_entity_poly.pdbx_seq_one_letter_code
_entity_poly.pdbx_strand_id
1 'polypeptide(L)'
;MKTPNKQKNRWIVYLNSPSRSADRLDRFLEILESYTPWVEYRRGRTAYLEFEEGRGEEDHPLEIIGRLRKDLDGLGIPVSFGIGSTKLLARAAAGLTDPGESLWILPQGEEDLIQGLSVELWPGLYPKTISQLLHLGIRRVGELARIDPFWVKRVWGDRGLVMREQARGFDPRPVTRRVPSLELTPLLPQPRLFPPQGKTEKLKVLSHLAAFLRDKYGETAAKYSLE
;
A
#
# COMPACT_ATOMS: atom_id res chain seq x y z
N MET A 1 7.08 -5.98 28.65
CA MET A 1 6.66 -4.92 27.69
C MET A 1 5.32 -5.32 27.10
N LYS A 2 4.28 -4.51 27.29
CA LYS A 2 2.95 -4.77 26.73
C LYS A 2 3.03 -4.62 25.20
N THR A 3 2.77 -5.69 24.47
CA THR A 3 2.53 -5.66 23.02
C THR A 3 1.43 -4.64 22.75
N PRO A 4 1.59 -3.66 21.84
CA PRO A 4 0.54 -2.71 21.56
C PRO A 4 -0.67 -3.47 21.04
N ASN A 5 -1.83 -3.15 21.63
CA ASN A 5 -3.14 -3.72 21.37
C ASN A 5 -3.37 -3.83 19.85
N LYS A 6 -3.44 -5.05 19.30
CA LYS A 6 -3.80 -5.26 17.89
C LYS A 6 -5.16 -4.58 17.67
N GLN A 7 -5.25 -3.72 16.67
CA GLN A 7 -6.48 -3.17 16.08
C GLN A 7 -7.33 -4.34 15.55
N LYS A 8 -7.96 -5.10 16.46
CA LYS A 8 -8.27 -6.51 16.19
C LYS A 8 -9.49 -6.77 15.29
N ASN A 9 -10.23 -5.74 14.88
CA ASN A 9 -11.52 -5.91 14.21
C ASN A 9 -11.69 -4.94 13.03
N ARG A 10 -10.66 -4.67 12.23
CA ARG A 10 -10.79 -3.77 11.08
C ARG A 10 -10.12 -4.33 9.84
N TRP A 11 -10.80 -4.18 8.71
CA TRP A 11 -10.26 -4.54 7.41
C TRP A 11 -10.60 -3.45 6.39
N ILE A 12 -9.69 -3.32 5.44
CA ILE A 12 -9.71 -2.28 4.43
C ILE A 12 -9.81 -2.95 3.07
N VAL A 13 -10.72 -2.45 2.26
CA VAL A 13 -10.84 -2.79 0.84
C VAL A 13 -10.21 -1.67 0.04
N TYR A 14 -9.26 -2.01 -0.80
CA TYR A 14 -8.82 -1.16 -1.89
C TYR A 14 -9.49 -1.61 -3.18
N LEU A 15 -9.96 -0.64 -3.95
CA LEU A 15 -10.54 -0.90 -5.26
C LEU A 15 -9.90 0.01 -6.32
N ASN A 16 -9.68 -0.57 -7.50
CA ASN A 16 -9.12 0.11 -8.66
C ASN A 16 -10.04 -0.08 -9.86
N SER A 17 -10.46 1.02 -10.48
CA SER A 17 -11.21 1.00 -11.72
C SER A 17 -10.47 1.71 -12.86
N PRO A 18 -10.23 1.03 -14.00
CA PRO A 18 -9.56 1.62 -15.16
C PRO A 18 -10.47 2.51 -16.03
N SER A 19 -11.79 2.58 -15.79
CA SER A 19 -12.74 3.26 -16.71
C SER A 19 -12.78 4.79 -16.54
N ARG A 20 -12.76 5.53 -17.65
CA ARG A 20 -12.68 7.01 -17.70
C ARG A 20 -14.02 7.75 -17.81
N SER A 21 -15.16 7.06 -17.93
CA SER A 21 -16.47 7.69 -18.18
C SER A 21 -16.97 8.50 -16.97
N ALA A 22 -17.07 9.83 -17.04
CA ALA A 22 -17.35 10.72 -15.89
C ALA A 22 -18.78 10.61 -15.32
N ASP A 23 -19.76 10.31 -16.17
CA ASP A 23 -21.20 10.15 -15.89
C ASP A 23 -21.53 9.13 -14.79
N ARG A 24 -20.66 8.14 -14.57
CA ARG A 24 -20.91 7.06 -13.61
C ARG A 24 -20.28 7.27 -12.23
N LEU A 25 -19.61 8.41 -11.99
CA LEU A 25 -18.88 8.64 -10.74
C LEU A 25 -19.80 8.80 -9.53
N ASP A 26 -20.86 9.59 -9.64
CA ASP A 26 -21.74 9.86 -8.49
C ASP A 26 -22.45 8.59 -8.05
N ARG A 27 -22.99 7.82 -9.01
CA ARG A 27 -23.62 6.54 -8.71
C ARG A 27 -22.64 5.52 -8.14
N PHE A 28 -21.41 5.50 -8.63
CA PHE A 28 -20.35 4.68 -8.07
C PHE A 28 -20.08 5.02 -6.60
N LEU A 29 -19.95 6.31 -6.27
CA LEU A 29 -19.71 6.76 -4.90
C LEU A 29 -20.91 6.49 -3.98
N GLU A 30 -22.14 6.69 -4.47
CA GLU A 30 -23.37 6.34 -3.74
C GLU A 30 -23.40 4.85 -3.36
N ILE A 31 -23.00 3.98 -4.28
CA ILE A 31 -22.88 2.54 -4.00
C ILE A 31 -21.82 2.31 -2.93
N LEU A 32 -20.62 2.89 -3.03
CA LEU A 32 -19.59 2.67 -1.98
C LEU A 32 -20.06 3.15 -0.60
N GLU A 33 -20.73 4.30 -0.54
CA GLU A 33 -21.21 4.93 0.68
C GLU A 33 -22.40 4.20 1.31
N SER A 34 -23.12 3.36 0.56
CA SER A 34 -24.18 2.50 1.11
C SER A 34 -23.65 1.33 1.95
N TYR A 35 -22.40 0.90 1.71
CA TYR A 35 -21.76 -0.19 2.45
C TYR A 35 -21.04 0.28 3.71
N THR A 36 -20.43 1.47 3.67
CA THR A 36 -19.73 2.03 4.83
C THR A 36 -19.66 3.56 4.74
N PRO A 37 -19.76 4.30 5.86
CA PRO A 37 -19.47 5.74 5.86
C PRO A 37 -17.96 6.05 5.71
N TRP A 38 -17.10 5.04 5.84
CA TRP A 38 -15.65 5.19 5.72
C TRP A 38 -15.19 4.94 4.29
N VAL A 39 -15.57 5.85 3.39
CA VAL A 39 -15.14 5.84 1.99
C VAL A 39 -14.10 6.94 1.77
N GLU A 40 -12.90 6.56 1.37
CA GLU A 40 -11.87 7.49 0.88
C GLU A 40 -11.73 7.35 -0.62
N TYR A 41 -12.16 8.36 -1.37
CA TYR A 41 -11.96 8.41 -2.81
C TYR A 41 -10.69 9.17 -3.18
N ARG A 42 -9.91 8.62 -4.11
CA ARG A 42 -8.74 9.27 -4.72
C ARG A 42 -8.99 9.43 -6.21
N ARG A 43 -8.58 10.59 -6.77
CA ARG A 43 -8.67 10.88 -8.21
C ARG A 43 -8.05 9.73 -9.02
N GLY A 44 -8.69 9.37 -10.13
CA GLY A 44 -8.35 8.16 -10.90
C GLY A 44 -9.12 6.91 -10.46
N ARG A 45 -10.30 7.08 -9.82
CA ARG A 45 -11.23 6.00 -9.41
C ARG A 45 -10.60 4.88 -8.57
N THR A 46 -9.70 5.28 -7.69
CA THR A 46 -9.25 4.38 -6.61
C THR A 46 -9.96 4.79 -5.34
N ALA A 47 -10.43 3.81 -4.57
CA ALA A 47 -11.05 4.08 -3.28
C ALA A 47 -10.55 3.10 -2.22
N TYR A 48 -10.61 3.56 -0.97
CA TYR A 48 -10.47 2.72 0.20
C TYR A 48 -11.79 2.72 0.96
N LEU A 49 -12.24 1.53 1.37
CA LEU A 49 -13.37 1.35 2.27
C LEU A 49 -12.85 0.71 3.56
N GLU A 50 -13.29 1.19 4.72
CA GLU A 50 -13.00 0.57 6.01
C GLU A 50 -14.25 -0.04 6.61
N PHE A 51 -14.10 -1.27 7.11
CA PHE A 51 -15.14 -2.05 7.75
C PHE A 51 -14.67 -2.48 9.15
N GLU A 52 -15.61 -2.63 10.07
CA GLU A 52 -15.36 -3.15 11.42
C GLU A 52 -15.94 -4.57 11.52
N GLU A 53 -15.19 -5.52 12.09
CA GLU A 53 -15.67 -6.90 12.31
C GLU A 53 -16.69 -6.94 13.46
N GLY A 54 -17.77 -7.72 13.29
CA GLY A 54 -18.65 -8.12 14.39
C GLY A 54 -20.08 -7.56 14.38
N ARG A 55 -20.61 -7.12 13.24
CA ARG A 55 -22.05 -6.78 13.06
C ARG A 55 -22.91 -7.99 12.66
N GLY A 56 -22.33 -9.16 12.35
CA GLY A 56 -23.05 -10.43 12.13
C GLY A 56 -22.33 -11.43 11.21
N GLU A 57 -22.95 -12.58 10.90
CA GLU A 57 -22.46 -13.52 9.87
C GLU A 57 -22.38 -12.87 8.47
N GLU A 58 -23.24 -11.88 8.21
CA GLU A 58 -23.30 -11.09 6.97
C GLU A 58 -22.09 -10.15 6.75
N ASP A 59 -21.16 -10.07 7.70
CA ASP A 59 -19.97 -9.21 7.66
C ASP A 59 -18.71 -9.89 7.14
N HIS A 60 -18.80 -11.13 6.66
CA HIS A 60 -17.63 -11.79 6.12
C HIS A 60 -17.08 -10.98 4.91
N PRO A 61 -15.77 -10.63 4.89
CA PRO A 61 -15.23 -9.71 3.88
C PRO A 61 -15.54 -10.12 2.44
N LEU A 62 -15.45 -11.41 2.14
CA LEU A 62 -15.73 -11.94 0.80
C LEU A 62 -17.20 -11.80 0.39
N GLU A 63 -18.14 -11.90 1.32
CA GLU A 63 -19.57 -11.76 1.02
C GLU A 63 -19.92 -10.31 0.70
N ILE A 64 -19.40 -9.37 1.50
CA ILE A 64 -19.53 -7.93 1.24
C ILE A 64 -18.94 -7.57 -0.13
N ILE A 65 -17.76 -8.09 -0.45
CA ILE A 65 -17.14 -7.87 -1.77
C ILE A 65 -17.96 -8.48 -2.90
N GLY A 66 -18.53 -9.68 -2.71
CA GLY A 66 -19.41 -10.30 -3.70
C GLY A 66 -20.66 -9.46 -4.00
N ARG A 67 -21.32 -8.93 -2.96
CA ARG A 67 -22.46 -8.00 -3.11
C ARG A 67 -22.01 -6.70 -3.78
N LEU A 68 -20.92 -6.10 -3.32
CA LEU A 68 -20.41 -4.84 -3.85
C LEU A 68 -20.04 -4.96 -5.33
N ARG A 69 -19.39 -6.07 -5.72
CA ARG A 69 -19.09 -6.36 -7.12
C ARG A 69 -20.37 -6.41 -7.96
N LYS A 70 -21.39 -7.16 -7.52
CA LYS A 70 -22.67 -7.28 -8.23
C LYS A 70 -23.36 -5.92 -8.43
N ASP A 71 -23.34 -5.07 -7.43
CA ASP A 71 -23.93 -3.73 -7.51
C ASP A 71 -23.14 -2.81 -8.46
N LEU A 72 -21.82 -2.99 -8.56
CA LEU A 72 -20.94 -2.25 -9.46
C LEU A 72 -20.95 -2.78 -10.90
N ASP A 73 -21.23 -4.06 -11.12
CA ASP A 73 -21.32 -4.67 -12.46
C ASP A 73 -22.37 -3.98 -13.33
N GLY A 74 -23.48 -3.53 -12.73
CA GLY A 74 -24.52 -2.75 -13.41
C GLY A 74 -24.05 -1.42 -13.97
N LEU A 75 -22.89 -0.91 -13.53
CA LEU A 75 -22.26 0.31 -14.05
C LEU A 75 -21.27 0.03 -15.18
N GLY A 76 -21.02 -1.24 -15.54
CA GLY A 76 -20.03 -1.62 -16.54
C GLY A 76 -18.59 -1.21 -16.18
N ILE A 77 -18.29 -1.20 -14.88
CA ILE A 77 -17.00 -0.77 -14.34
C ILE A 77 -16.23 -2.02 -13.88
N PRO A 78 -15.18 -2.46 -14.61
CA PRO A 78 -14.35 -3.53 -14.09
C PRO A 78 -13.64 -3.06 -12.83
N VAL A 79 -13.73 -3.86 -11.76
CA VAL A 79 -13.19 -3.54 -10.45
C VAL A 79 -12.37 -4.71 -9.93
N SER A 80 -11.10 -4.44 -9.62
CA SER A 80 -10.29 -5.36 -8.82
C SER A 80 -10.37 -4.93 -7.36
N PHE A 81 -10.46 -5.92 -6.46
CA PHE A 81 -10.48 -5.69 -5.02
C PHE A 81 -9.27 -6.31 -4.34
N GLY A 82 -8.68 -5.58 -3.42
CA GLY A 82 -7.67 -6.09 -2.52
C GLY A 82 -8.08 -5.83 -1.08
N ILE A 83 -8.01 -6.87 -0.25
CA ILE A 83 -8.44 -6.79 1.15
C ILE A 83 -7.25 -7.05 2.07
N GLY A 84 -7.08 -6.18 3.07
CA GLY A 84 -6.07 -6.34 4.11
C GLY A 84 -6.35 -5.45 5.34
N SER A 85 -5.58 -5.62 6.40
CA SER A 85 -5.70 -4.90 7.67
C SER A 85 -5.26 -3.45 7.60
N THR A 86 -4.47 -3.09 6.57
CA THR A 86 -4.01 -1.73 6.32
C THR A 86 -4.22 -1.32 4.87
N LYS A 87 -4.22 0.00 4.59
CA LYS A 87 -4.28 0.52 3.22
C LYS A 87 -3.16 0.02 2.33
N LEU A 88 -1.96 -0.11 2.90
CA LEU A 88 -0.80 -0.64 2.18
C LEU A 88 -1.05 -2.07 1.72
N LEU A 89 -1.49 -2.94 2.64
CA LEU A 89 -1.75 -4.35 2.37
C LEU A 89 -2.93 -4.55 1.42
N ALA A 90 -4.03 -3.83 1.63
CA ALA A 90 -5.18 -3.86 0.73
C ALA A 90 -4.80 -3.47 -0.71
N ARG A 91 -3.99 -2.41 -0.87
CA ARG A 91 -3.52 -1.98 -2.19
C ARG A 91 -2.50 -2.95 -2.79
N ALA A 92 -1.61 -3.54 -1.97
CA ALA A 92 -0.68 -4.55 -2.43
C ALA A 92 -1.42 -5.79 -2.93
N ALA A 93 -2.45 -6.25 -2.19
CA ALA A 93 -3.30 -7.37 -2.59
C ALA A 93 -3.91 -7.17 -3.99
N ALA A 94 -4.52 -6.01 -4.23
CA ALA A 94 -5.09 -5.68 -5.54
C ALA A 94 -4.04 -5.55 -6.65
N GLY A 95 -2.81 -5.18 -6.31
CA GLY A 95 -1.71 -5.08 -7.28
C GLY A 95 -1.14 -6.45 -7.69
N LEU A 96 -1.47 -7.51 -6.96
CA LEU A 96 -1.05 -8.89 -7.26
C LEU A 96 -2.09 -9.65 -8.08
N THR A 97 -3.23 -9.03 -8.38
CA THR A 97 -4.33 -9.64 -9.13
C THR A 97 -4.44 -9.06 -10.53
N ASP A 98 -4.93 -9.86 -11.46
CA ASP A 98 -5.32 -9.37 -12.77
C ASP A 98 -6.53 -8.39 -12.68
N PRO A 99 -6.74 -7.54 -13.70
CA PRO A 99 -7.91 -6.68 -13.76
C PRO A 99 -9.23 -7.47 -13.67
N GLY A 100 -10.11 -7.11 -12.73
CA GLY A 100 -11.37 -7.81 -12.47
C GLY A 100 -11.29 -8.93 -11.42
N GLU A 101 -10.09 -9.34 -11.02
CA GLU A 101 -9.89 -10.35 -9.98
C GLU A 101 -9.87 -9.75 -8.57
N SER A 102 -9.92 -10.60 -7.54
CA SER A 102 -9.88 -10.14 -6.15
C SER A 102 -9.04 -11.05 -5.27
N LEU A 103 -8.29 -10.43 -4.37
CA LEU A 103 -7.43 -11.13 -3.42
C LEU A 103 -7.69 -10.63 -2.01
N TRP A 104 -8.02 -11.56 -1.14
CA TRP A 104 -8.07 -11.34 0.29
C TRP A 104 -6.85 -11.95 0.96
N ILE A 105 -6.09 -11.11 1.66
CA ILE A 105 -4.99 -11.58 2.49
C ILE A 105 -5.53 -11.78 3.91
N LEU A 106 -5.51 -13.02 4.38
CA LEU A 106 -5.85 -13.33 5.77
C LEU A 106 -4.85 -12.66 6.71
N PRO A 107 -5.26 -12.14 7.88
CA PRO A 107 -4.37 -11.46 8.83
C PRO A 107 -3.10 -12.23 9.18
N GLN A 108 -3.15 -13.56 9.16
CA GLN A 108 -2.01 -14.44 9.45
C GLN A 108 -0.97 -14.49 8.31
N GLY A 109 -1.36 -14.18 7.07
CA GLY A 109 -0.47 -14.20 5.90
C GLY A 109 0.05 -12.82 5.47
N GLU A 110 -0.38 -11.74 6.13
CA GLU A 110 -0.02 -10.37 5.73
C GLU A 110 1.46 -10.06 5.90
N GLU A 111 2.06 -10.55 6.98
CA GLU A 111 3.49 -10.35 7.24
C GLU A 111 4.34 -11.07 6.20
N ASP A 112 4.01 -12.31 5.86
CA ASP A 112 4.72 -13.07 4.84
C ASP A 112 4.58 -12.44 3.45
N LEU A 113 3.37 -11.97 3.10
CA LEU A 113 3.13 -11.30 1.84
C LEU A 113 3.94 -10.01 1.72
N ILE A 114 3.88 -9.13 2.73
CA ILE A 114 4.61 -7.86 2.66
C ILE A 114 6.12 -8.08 2.72
N GLN A 115 6.63 -9.06 3.48
CA GLN A 115 8.06 -9.35 3.50
C GLN A 115 8.55 -9.92 2.16
N GLY A 116 7.72 -10.73 1.49
CA GLY A 116 8.02 -11.34 0.20
C GLY A 116 7.84 -10.41 -1.01
N LEU A 117 7.07 -9.33 -0.87
CA LEU A 117 6.73 -8.42 -1.97
C LEU A 117 7.98 -7.79 -2.61
N SER A 118 8.02 -7.71 -3.95
CA SER A 118 9.06 -6.95 -4.65
C SER A 118 8.93 -5.46 -4.29
N VAL A 119 10.07 -4.78 -4.12
CA VAL A 119 10.09 -3.31 -3.91
C VAL A 119 9.45 -2.54 -5.07
N GLU A 120 9.41 -3.14 -6.28
CA GLU A 120 8.77 -2.56 -7.46
C GLU A 120 7.25 -2.60 -7.38
N LEU A 121 6.70 -3.58 -6.66
CA LEU A 121 5.27 -3.75 -6.42
C LEU A 121 4.79 -3.03 -5.15
N TRP A 122 5.70 -2.41 -4.39
CA TRP A 122 5.35 -1.71 -3.15
C TRP A 122 4.51 -0.46 -3.44
N PRO A 123 3.24 -0.42 -2.99
CA PRO A 123 2.39 0.75 -3.18
C PRO A 123 2.95 2.03 -2.54
N GLY A 124 3.08 3.09 -3.34
CA GLY A 124 3.43 4.42 -2.86
C GLY A 124 4.93 4.73 -2.79
N LEU A 125 5.79 3.84 -3.30
CA LEU A 125 7.17 4.20 -3.60
C LEU A 125 7.27 4.98 -4.91
N TYR A 126 8.16 5.98 -4.93
CA TYR A 126 8.50 6.69 -6.17
C TYR A 126 9.56 5.92 -6.96
N PRO A 127 9.61 6.03 -8.30
CA PRO A 127 10.60 5.35 -9.13
C PRO A 127 12.04 5.56 -8.66
N LYS A 128 12.38 6.77 -8.23
CA LYS A 128 13.71 7.09 -7.66
C LYS A 128 14.03 6.29 -6.41
N THR A 129 13.06 6.08 -5.53
CA THR A 129 13.23 5.30 -4.31
C THR A 129 13.41 3.82 -4.64
N ILE A 130 12.62 3.30 -5.58
CA ILE A 130 12.74 1.92 -6.08
C ILE A 130 14.14 1.72 -6.66
N SER A 131 14.59 2.59 -7.56
CA SER A 131 15.95 2.52 -8.10
C SER A 131 17.00 2.54 -6.99
N GLN A 132 16.89 3.42 -5.98
CA GLN A 132 17.83 3.45 -4.86
C GLN A 132 17.85 2.13 -4.08
N LEU A 133 16.70 1.55 -3.78
CA LEU A 133 16.61 0.25 -3.08
C LEU A 133 17.30 -0.85 -3.90
N LEU A 134 17.00 -0.94 -5.21
CA LEU A 134 17.63 -1.91 -6.10
C LEU A 134 19.15 -1.74 -6.20
N HIS A 135 19.66 -0.50 -6.26
CA HIS A 135 21.11 -0.22 -6.26
C HIS A 135 21.79 -0.64 -4.95
N LEU A 136 21.05 -0.65 -3.84
CA LEU A 136 21.52 -1.14 -2.55
C LEU A 136 21.41 -2.68 -2.40
N GLY A 137 20.92 -3.37 -3.43
CA GLY A 137 20.66 -4.81 -3.39
C GLY A 137 19.35 -5.20 -2.68
N ILE A 138 18.51 -4.22 -2.33
CA ILE A 138 17.21 -4.42 -1.68
C ILE A 138 16.17 -4.64 -2.77
N ARG A 139 15.79 -5.90 -2.97
CA ARG A 139 14.82 -6.34 -3.98
C ARG A 139 13.46 -6.66 -3.37
N ARG A 140 13.41 -7.06 -2.10
CA ARG A 140 12.17 -7.37 -1.38
C ARG A 140 11.91 -6.37 -0.28
N VAL A 141 10.63 -6.07 -0.05
CA VAL A 141 10.18 -5.14 0.98
C VAL A 141 10.68 -5.57 2.37
N GLY A 142 10.64 -6.86 2.70
CA GLY A 142 11.12 -7.39 3.98
C GLY A 142 12.63 -7.21 4.22
N GLU A 143 13.44 -7.01 3.18
CA GLU A 143 14.86 -6.71 3.35
C GLU A 143 15.06 -5.32 3.95
N LEU A 144 14.25 -4.33 3.55
CA LEU A 144 14.26 -3.00 4.16
C LEU A 144 13.87 -3.03 5.65
N ALA A 145 12.92 -3.90 6.02
CA ALA A 145 12.46 -4.08 7.41
C ALA A 145 13.59 -4.48 8.38
N ARG A 146 14.63 -5.15 7.86
CA ARG A 146 15.78 -5.70 8.60
C ARG A 146 16.97 -4.75 8.66
N ILE A 147 16.95 -3.64 7.92
CA ILE A 147 18.01 -2.64 7.96
C ILE A 147 17.92 -1.88 9.28
N ASP A 148 19.10 -1.53 9.82
CA ASP A 148 19.20 -0.70 11.01
C ASP A 148 18.52 0.66 10.77
N PRO A 149 17.60 1.09 11.66
CA PRO A 149 16.89 2.36 11.51
C PRO A 149 17.82 3.57 11.41
N PHE A 150 19.02 3.52 12.01
CA PHE A 150 20.03 4.56 11.87
C PHE A 150 20.41 4.79 10.40
N TRP A 151 20.74 3.71 9.68
CA TRP A 151 21.12 3.80 8.27
C TRP A 151 19.95 4.17 7.38
N VAL A 152 18.76 3.64 7.67
CA VAL A 152 17.53 4.01 6.95
C VAL A 152 17.25 5.51 7.08
N LYS A 153 17.30 6.06 8.31
CA LYS A 153 17.10 7.50 8.54
C LYS A 153 18.17 8.32 7.85
N ARG A 154 19.43 7.87 7.84
CA ARG A 154 20.52 8.61 7.20
C ARG A 154 20.35 8.73 5.68
N VAL A 155 19.78 7.72 5.02
CA VAL A 155 19.58 7.73 3.56
C VAL A 155 18.28 8.43 3.14
N TRP A 156 17.18 8.12 3.83
CA TRP A 156 15.82 8.52 3.42
C TRP A 156 15.11 9.45 4.41
N GLY A 157 15.79 9.89 5.47
CA GLY A 157 15.21 10.74 6.51
C GLY A 157 14.10 10.05 7.29
N ASP A 158 13.22 10.83 7.90
CA ASP A 158 12.09 10.30 8.68
C ASP A 158 11.11 9.50 7.80
N ARG A 159 11.00 9.84 6.51
CA ARG A 159 10.20 9.03 5.57
C ARG A 159 10.74 7.62 5.42
N GLY A 160 12.06 7.43 5.51
CA GLY A 160 12.69 6.11 5.55
C GLY A 160 12.26 5.27 6.75
N LEU A 161 12.16 5.89 7.92
CA LEU A 161 11.68 5.20 9.12
C LEU A 161 10.22 4.75 8.96
N VAL A 162 9.38 5.61 8.39
CA VAL A 162 7.99 5.22 8.07
C VAL A 162 7.95 4.08 7.06
N MET A 163 8.78 4.14 6.00
CA MET A 163 8.89 3.04 5.03
C MET A 163 9.30 1.73 5.71
N ARG A 164 10.24 1.77 6.66
CA ARG A 164 10.69 0.59 7.39
C ARG A 164 9.59 -0.03 8.26
N GLU A 165 8.76 0.76 8.91
CA GLU A 165 7.60 0.23 9.64
C GLU A 165 6.53 -0.31 8.67
N GLN A 166 6.32 0.36 7.54
CA GLN A 166 5.47 -0.16 6.45
C GLN A 166 5.99 -1.48 5.89
N ALA A 167 7.31 -1.68 5.82
CA ALA A 167 7.94 -2.93 5.41
C ALA A 167 7.61 -4.12 6.33
N ARG A 168 7.19 -3.83 7.56
CA ARG A 168 6.79 -4.78 8.59
C ARG A 168 5.27 -4.97 8.65
N GLY A 169 4.54 -4.42 7.67
CA GLY A 169 3.08 -4.45 7.62
C GLY A 169 2.39 -3.35 8.42
N PHE A 170 3.14 -2.48 9.12
CA PHE A 170 2.54 -1.41 9.91
C PHE A 170 2.27 -0.16 9.06
N ASP A 171 1.00 0.16 8.86
CA ASP A 171 0.58 1.38 8.19
C ASP A 171 -0.57 2.05 8.98
N PRO A 172 -0.27 3.09 9.78
CA PRO A 172 -1.25 3.70 10.69
C PRO A 172 -2.22 4.66 9.99
N ARG A 173 -2.13 4.82 8.66
CA ARG A 173 -2.96 5.77 7.91
C ARG A 173 -4.43 5.30 7.93
N PRO A 174 -5.35 6.05 8.55
CA PRO A 174 -6.77 5.67 8.59
C PRO A 174 -7.42 5.86 7.21
N VAL A 175 -8.53 5.16 6.94
CA VAL A 175 -9.43 5.56 5.84
C VAL A 175 -10.15 6.84 6.27
N THR A 176 -10.02 7.89 5.47
CA THR A 176 -10.66 9.18 5.76
C THR A 176 -12.02 9.23 5.09
N ARG A 177 -13.04 9.72 5.81
CA ARG A 177 -14.37 9.89 5.22
C ARG A 177 -14.32 10.91 4.10
N ARG A 178 -14.97 10.60 2.98
CA ARG A 178 -15.22 11.57 1.92
C ARG A 178 -16.09 12.69 2.49
N VAL A 179 -15.70 13.92 2.21
CA VAL A 179 -16.56 15.08 2.43
C VAL A 179 -17.32 15.31 1.12
N PRO A 180 -18.66 15.26 1.11
CA PRO A 180 -19.43 15.56 -0.09
C PRO A 180 -19.15 16.99 -0.55
N SER A 181 -18.58 17.11 -1.74
CA SER A 181 -18.59 18.30 -2.60
C SER A 181 -18.38 19.66 -1.92
N LEU A 182 -17.12 20.02 -1.66
CA LEU A 182 -16.65 21.40 -1.77
C LEU A 182 -15.19 21.34 -2.19
N GLU A 183 -14.96 21.67 -3.45
CA GLU A 183 -13.66 21.68 -4.12
C GLU A 183 -13.03 20.28 -4.23
N LEU A 184 -12.94 19.76 -5.46
CA LEU A 184 -11.83 18.88 -5.78
C LEU A 184 -10.56 19.71 -5.58
N THR A 185 -10.05 19.81 -4.35
CA THR A 185 -8.77 20.46 -4.06
C THR A 185 -7.83 19.86 -5.10
N PRO A 186 -7.28 20.66 -6.03
CA PRO A 186 -6.23 20.15 -6.88
C PRO A 186 -5.24 19.57 -5.91
N LEU A 187 -4.89 18.29 -6.08
CA LEU A 187 -3.80 17.71 -5.31
C LEU A 187 -2.71 18.76 -5.38
N LEU A 188 -2.34 19.37 -4.24
CA LEU A 188 -1.11 20.13 -4.18
C LEU A 188 -0.11 19.22 -4.86
N PRO A 189 0.60 19.68 -5.91
CA PRO A 189 1.62 18.86 -6.53
C PRO A 189 2.40 18.28 -5.37
N GLN A 190 2.43 16.94 -5.27
CA GLN A 190 3.16 16.22 -4.23
C GLN A 190 4.44 17.00 -4.01
N PRO A 191 4.68 17.57 -2.81
CA PRO A 191 5.68 18.61 -2.64
C PRO A 191 6.94 18.16 -3.35
N ARG A 192 7.48 19.01 -4.24
CA ARG A 192 8.81 18.77 -4.79
C ARG A 192 9.74 18.71 -3.58
N LEU A 193 10.01 17.49 -3.12
CA LEU A 193 11.02 17.22 -2.12
C LEU A 193 12.34 17.41 -2.84
N PHE A 194 12.76 18.67 -2.95
CA PHE A 194 14.18 18.95 -2.92
C PHE A 194 14.69 18.40 -1.58
N PRO A 195 15.55 17.37 -1.56
CA PRO A 195 16.25 17.04 -0.32
C PRO A 195 17.18 18.20 0.04
N PRO A 196 17.32 18.57 1.34
CA PRO A 196 18.40 19.45 1.75
C PRO A 196 19.77 18.83 1.44
N GLN A 197 20.52 19.64 0.70
CA GLN A 197 21.93 19.73 0.30
C GLN A 197 22.92 18.59 0.63
N GLY A 198 23.57 18.11 -0.44
CA GLY A 198 24.77 17.27 -0.40
C GLY A 198 24.66 15.95 -1.16
N LYS A 199 24.59 16.00 -2.51
CA LYS A 199 24.57 14.79 -3.37
C LYS A 199 25.69 13.80 -2.99
N THR A 200 26.86 14.32 -2.62
CA THR A 200 28.06 13.57 -2.28
C THR A 200 27.94 12.79 -0.96
N GLU A 201 27.38 13.36 0.10
CA GLU A 201 27.24 12.63 1.37
C GLU A 201 26.21 11.51 1.26
N LYS A 202 25.08 11.78 0.60
CA LYS A 202 24.06 10.75 0.36
C LYS A 202 24.60 9.59 -0.48
N LEU A 203 25.41 9.88 -1.50
CA LEU A 203 26.10 8.85 -2.29
C LEU A 203 27.08 8.04 -1.44
N LYS A 204 27.87 8.67 -0.57
CA LYS A 204 28.79 7.98 0.35
C LYS A 204 28.06 7.06 1.33
N VAL A 205 26.89 7.47 1.83
CA VAL A 205 26.08 6.62 2.72
C VAL A 205 25.48 5.45 1.95
N LEU A 206 24.96 5.70 0.74
CA LEU A 206 24.43 4.65 -0.13
C LEU A 206 25.51 3.62 -0.50
N SER A 207 26.73 4.05 -0.81
CA SER A 207 27.83 3.13 -1.12
C SER A 207 28.24 2.27 0.08
N HIS A 208 28.33 2.86 1.28
CA HIS A 208 28.65 2.09 2.50
C HIS A 208 27.52 1.13 2.88
N LEU A 209 26.26 1.56 2.76
CA LEU A 209 25.12 0.70 3.02
C LEU A 209 25.07 -0.46 2.02
N ALA A 210 25.31 -0.22 0.73
CA ALA A 210 25.40 -1.28 -0.26
C ALA A 210 26.52 -2.29 0.05
N ALA A 211 27.69 -1.81 0.48
CA ALA A 211 28.80 -2.67 0.89
C ALA A 211 28.45 -3.48 2.15
N PHE A 212 27.85 -2.85 3.16
CA PHE A 212 27.41 -3.49 4.40
C PHE A 212 26.32 -4.55 4.14
N LEU A 213 25.33 -4.25 3.31
CA LEU A 213 24.26 -5.20 2.99
C LEU A 213 24.82 -6.40 2.21
N ARG A 214 25.77 -6.17 1.30
CA ARG A 214 26.46 -7.24 0.57
C ARG A 214 27.30 -8.14 1.48
N ASP A 215 28.00 -7.55 2.44
CA ASP A 215 28.79 -8.27 3.44
C ASP A 215 27.90 -9.09 4.39
N LYS A 216 26.81 -8.48 4.88
CA LYS A 216 25.93 -9.08 5.89
C LYS A 216 24.95 -10.12 5.34
N TYR A 217 24.46 -9.94 4.12
CA TYR A 217 23.43 -10.81 3.51
C TYR A 217 23.96 -11.62 2.32
N GLY A 218 25.26 -11.53 2.01
CA GLY A 218 25.96 -12.32 0.98
C GLY A 218 25.42 -12.15 -0.44
N GLU A 219 25.88 -13.01 -1.36
CA GLU A 219 25.32 -13.17 -2.72
C GLU A 219 23.91 -13.79 -2.73
N THR A 220 23.22 -13.90 -1.60
CA THR A 220 21.87 -14.51 -1.54
C THR A 220 20.82 -13.69 -2.30
N ALA A 221 21.15 -12.47 -2.71
CA ALA A 221 20.36 -11.68 -3.67
C ALA A 221 20.56 -12.12 -5.14
N ALA A 222 21.61 -12.90 -5.48
CA ALA A 222 21.89 -13.37 -6.84
C ALA A 222 21.14 -14.65 -7.24
N LYS A 223 20.42 -15.31 -6.32
CA LYS A 223 19.68 -16.56 -6.59
C LYS A 223 18.24 -16.38 -7.11
N TYR A 224 17.78 -15.14 -7.32
CA TYR A 224 16.44 -14.83 -7.85
C TYR A 224 16.49 -14.04 -9.17
N SER A 225 17.56 -14.16 -9.93
CA SER A 225 17.54 -13.81 -11.36
C SER A 225 16.77 -14.91 -12.09
N LEU A 226 15.47 -14.73 -12.28
CA LEU A 226 14.72 -15.50 -13.27
C LEU A 226 15.27 -15.14 -14.66
N GLU A 227 15.58 -16.17 -15.44
CA GLU A 227 15.79 -16.09 -16.90
C GLU A 227 14.60 -15.43 -17.61
#